data_AF-A0A8T5DF13-F1
#
_entry.id   AF-A0A8T5DF13-F1
#
_cell.length_a   1.000
_cell.length_b   1.000
_cell.length_c   1.000
_cell.angle_alpha   90.00
_cell.angle_beta   90.00
_cell.angle_gamma   90.00
#
_symmetry.space_group_name_H-M   'P 1'
#
loop_
_entity.id
_entity.type
_entity.pdbx_description
1 polymer ?
#
loop_
_entity_poly.entity_id
_entity_poly.type
_entity_poly.pdbx_seq_one_letter_code
_entity_poly.pdbx_strand_id
1 'polypeptide(L)'
;MNDEVKEILERIKGVGTNLTFEGEYLADFVERLDKLVDVKGLRMDENVFKILIGESKGATPTEILSVVTKATLLNVSAAGYDEASYGKILYFEFYIPPWNQNMF
;
A
#
# COMPACT_ATOMS: atom_id res chain seq x y z
N MET A 1 4.02 -12.62 1.74
CA MET A 1 3.69 -11.82 2.93
C MET A 1 3.95 -12.52 4.25
N ASN A 2 4.59 -11.81 5.18
CA ASN A 2 4.70 -12.19 6.59
C ASN A 2 3.38 -11.93 7.35
N ASP A 3 3.28 -12.41 8.59
CA ASP A 3 2.03 -12.34 9.37
C ASP A 3 1.68 -10.91 9.84
N GLU A 4 2.69 -10.08 10.13
CA GLU A 4 2.51 -8.67 10.48
C GLU A 4 1.83 -7.89 9.33
N VAL A 5 2.29 -8.10 8.09
CA VAL A 5 1.68 -7.48 6.90
C VAL A 5 0.23 -7.94 6.72
N LYS A 6 -0.06 -9.23 6.93
CA LYS A 6 -1.44 -9.75 6.84
C LYS A 6 -2.36 -9.10 7.87
N GLU A 7 -1.90 -8.95 9.11
CA GLU A 7 -2.67 -8.31 10.17
C GLU A 7 -3.02 -6.86 9.82
N ILE A 8 -2.06 -6.11 9.28
CA ILE A 8 -2.29 -4.73 8.83
C ILE A 8 -3.27 -4.68 7.65
N LEU A 9 -3.18 -5.63 6.70
CA LEU A 9 -4.14 -5.71 5.59
C LEU A 9 -5.57 -5.97 6.05
N GLU A 10 -5.77 -6.86 7.02
CA GLU A 10 -7.11 -7.11 7.57
C GLU A 10 -7.66 -5.87 8.29
N ARG A 11 -6.81 -5.09 8.97
CA ARG A 11 -7.21 -3.78 9.52
C ARG A 11 -7.58 -2.78 8.42
N ILE A 12 -6.81 -2.72 7.33
CA ILE A 12 -7.09 -1.87 6.16
C ILE A 12 -8.44 -2.24 5.53
N LYS A 13 -8.73 -3.53 5.34
CA LYS A 13 -10.03 -4.01 4.87
C LYS A 13 -11.16 -3.60 5.83
N GLY A 14 -10.93 -3.73 7.13
CA GLY A 14 -11.87 -3.37 8.19
C GLY A 14 -12.26 -1.89 8.25
N VAL A 15 -11.46 -0.97 7.68
CA VAL A 15 -11.84 0.45 7.51
C VAL A 15 -13.01 0.60 6.53
N GLY A 16 -13.19 -0.35 5.61
CA GLY A 16 -14.27 -0.38 4.64
C GLY A 16 -14.16 0.71 3.57
N THR A 17 -15.32 1.13 3.07
CA THR A 17 -15.44 2.19 2.06
C THR A 17 -15.86 3.50 2.72
N ASN A 18 -15.15 4.58 2.45
CA ASN A 18 -15.55 5.94 2.78
C ASN A 18 -15.37 6.88 1.56
N LEU A 19 -15.69 8.16 1.72
CA LEU A 19 -15.67 9.16 0.64
C LEU A 19 -14.34 9.25 -0.12
N THR A 20 -13.23 8.87 0.51
CA THR A 20 -11.88 9.05 -0.02
C THR A 20 -11.06 7.76 -0.06
N PHE A 21 -11.65 6.63 0.32
CA PHE A 21 -10.91 5.41 0.61
C PHE A 21 -11.75 4.17 0.35
N GLU A 22 -11.14 3.16 -0.24
CA GLU A 22 -11.71 1.82 -0.33
C GLU A 22 -10.68 0.81 0.16
N GLY A 23 -10.82 0.38 1.42
CA GLY A 23 -9.86 -0.51 2.09
C GLY A 23 -9.67 -1.84 1.36
N GLU A 24 -10.75 -2.42 0.83
CA GLU A 24 -10.71 -3.64 0.02
C GLU A 24 -9.85 -3.47 -1.25
N TYR A 25 -9.92 -2.31 -1.92
CA TYR A 25 -9.09 -2.06 -3.10
C TYR A 25 -7.64 -1.78 -2.78
N LEU A 26 -7.36 -1.09 -1.67
CA LEU A 26 -5.97 -0.91 -1.21
C LEU A 26 -5.37 -2.26 -0.82
N ALA A 27 -6.14 -3.13 -0.19
CA ALA A 27 -5.70 -4.46 0.16
C ALA A 27 -5.49 -5.35 -1.09
N ASP A 28 -6.41 -5.35 -2.06
CA ASP A 28 -6.25 -6.06 -3.33
C ASP A 28 -5.01 -5.56 -4.10
N PHE A 29 -4.72 -4.26 -4.07
CA PHE A 29 -3.50 -3.70 -4.63
C PHE A 29 -2.24 -4.30 -3.97
N VAL A 30 -2.17 -4.31 -2.64
CA VAL A 30 -1.01 -4.88 -1.93
C VAL A 30 -0.88 -6.38 -2.19
N GLU A 31 -2.00 -7.13 -2.19
CA GLU A 31 -2.01 -8.57 -2.46
C GLU A 31 -1.54 -8.88 -3.90
N ARG A 32 -1.89 -8.05 -4.87
CA ARG A 32 -1.39 -8.15 -6.25
C ARG A 32 0.07 -7.75 -6.36
N LEU A 33 0.48 -6.71 -5.63
CA LEU A 33 1.87 -6.27 -5.59
C LEU A 33 2.77 -7.35 -4.98
N ASP A 34 2.34 -8.04 -3.91
CA ASP A 34 3.10 -9.15 -3.28
C ASP A 34 3.30 -10.33 -4.23
N LYS A 35 2.46 -10.50 -5.27
CA LYS A 35 2.70 -11.56 -6.28
C LYS A 35 3.87 -11.24 -7.20
N LEU A 36 4.26 -9.97 -7.31
CA LEU A 36 5.27 -9.48 -8.25
C LEU A 36 6.57 -9.06 -7.56
N VAL A 37 6.47 -8.55 -6.33
CA VAL A 37 7.58 -8.05 -5.52
C VAL A 37 7.39 -8.53 -4.09
N ASP A 38 8.45 -8.70 -3.32
CA ASP A 38 8.32 -9.06 -1.91
C ASP A 38 7.79 -7.89 -1.06
N VAL A 39 6.56 -7.98 -0.56
CA VAL A 39 6.02 -6.98 0.39
C VAL A 39 6.46 -7.37 1.80
N LYS A 40 7.35 -6.56 2.38
CA LYS A 40 8.00 -6.83 3.66
C LYS A 40 7.37 -6.11 4.84
N GLY A 41 6.70 -4.99 4.59
CA GLY A 41 6.10 -4.18 5.64
C GLY A 41 5.08 -3.21 5.08
N LEU A 42 4.06 -2.93 5.89
CA LEU A 42 3.09 -1.88 5.66
C LEU A 42 3.11 -0.93 6.83
N ARG A 43 2.93 0.35 6.56
CA ARG A 43 2.82 1.36 7.60
C ARG A 43 1.90 2.47 7.16
N MET A 44 1.15 3.00 8.13
CA MET A 44 0.25 4.12 7.93
C MET A 44 0.72 5.24 8.84
N ASP A 45 1.20 6.34 8.26
CA ASP A 45 1.68 7.52 8.98
C ASP A 45 0.75 8.68 8.65
N GLU A 46 -0.17 9.03 9.54
CA GLU A 46 -1.18 10.07 9.33
C GLU A 46 -2.00 9.85 8.04
N ASN A 47 -1.72 10.62 7.00
CA ASN A 47 -2.33 10.53 5.66
C ASN A 47 -1.42 9.84 4.65
N VAL A 48 -0.35 9.15 5.06
CA VAL A 48 0.62 8.52 4.17
C VAL A 48 0.59 7.01 4.36
N PHE A 49 0.25 6.28 3.30
CA PHE A 49 0.41 4.84 3.24
C PHE A 49 1.80 4.48 2.68
N LYS A 50 2.54 3.64 3.41
CA LYS A 50 3.89 3.22 3.06
C LYS A 50 3.98 1.71 2.92
N ILE A 51 4.67 1.27 1.88
CA ILE A 51 4.91 -0.14 1.58
C ILE A 51 6.42 -0.35 1.48
N LEU A 52 6.99 -1.14 2.38
CA LEU A 52 8.36 -1.61 2.25
C LEU A 52 8.39 -2.80 1.28
N ILE A 53 9.10 -2.61 0.18
CA ILE A 53 9.29 -3.63 -0.86
C ILE A 53 10.73 -4.15 -0.89
N GLY A 54 10.85 -5.45 -1.16
CA GLY A 54 12.09 -6.18 -1.35
C GLY A 54 12.40 -6.45 -2.81
N GLU A 55 12.90 -7.66 -3.10
CA GLU A 55 13.29 -8.06 -4.44
C GLU A 55 12.09 -8.37 -5.34
N SER A 56 12.30 -8.22 -6.66
CA SER A 56 11.32 -8.66 -7.67
C SER A 56 11.26 -10.19 -7.69
N LYS A 57 10.04 -10.72 -7.82
CA LYS A 57 9.77 -12.16 -7.99
C LYS A 57 9.85 -12.59 -9.46
N GLY A 58 10.70 -11.92 -10.24
CA GLY A 58 10.83 -12.11 -11.69
C GLY A 58 9.90 -11.23 -12.54
N ALA A 59 9.14 -10.33 -11.92
CA ALA A 59 8.26 -9.41 -12.61
C ALA A 59 9.04 -8.29 -13.31
N THR A 60 8.62 -7.96 -14.52
CA THR A 60 9.08 -6.81 -15.30
C THR A 60 8.53 -5.50 -14.71
N PRO A 61 9.17 -4.36 -15.00
CA PRO A 61 8.64 -3.06 -14.61
C PRO A 61 7.20 -2.82 -15.09
N THR A 62 6.85 -3.29 -16.30
CA THR A 62 5.50 -3.16 -16.87
C THR A 62 4.47 -3.96 -16.07
N GLU A 63 4.80 -5.18 -15.64
CA GLU A 63 3.92 -5.99 -14.79
C GLU A 63 3.72 -5.33 -13.43
N ILE A 64 4.79 -4.79 -12.83
CA ILE A 64 4.70 -4.05 -11.56
C ILE A 64 3.83 -2.80 -11.73
N LEU A 65 3.95 -2.07 -12.84
CA LEU A 65 3.09 -0.92 -13.12
C LEU A 65 1.63 -1.33 -13.37
N SER A 66 1.38 -2.52 -13.92
CA SER A 66 0.03 -3.00 -14.22
C SER A 66 -0.84 -3.21 -12.99
N VAL A 67 -0.23 -3.42 -11.81
CA VAL A 67 -1.00 -3.57 -10.55
C VAL A 67 -1.41 -2.22 -9.96
N VAL A 68 -0.89 -1.11 -10.48
CA VAL A 68 -1.34 0.24 -10.11
C VAL A 68 -2.67 0.52 -10.82
N THR A 69 -3.79 0.22 -10.16
CA THR A 69 -5.13 0.40 -10.75
C THR A 69 -5.68 1.81 -10.53
N LYS A 70 -6.59 2.28 -11.40
CA LYS A 70 -7.13 3.65 -11.34
C LYS A 70 -7.99 3.95 -10.09
N ALA A 71 -8.43 2.92 -9.36
CA ALA A 71 -9.12 3.04 -8.07
C ALA A 71 -8.13 3.10 -6.87
N THR A 72 -6.86 2.72 -7.06
CA THR A 72 -5.90 2.44 -5.95
C THR A 72 -5.55 3.60 -5.05
N LEU A 73 -5.90 4.84 -5.41
CA LEU A 73 -5.36 6.03 -4.80
C LEU A 73 -6.36 7.20 -4.81
N LEU A 74 -7.65 6.92 -4.58
CA LEU A 74 -8.66 7.97 -4.44
C LEU A 74 -8.16 9.07 -3.50
N ASN A 75 -8.08 10.30 -4.01
CA ASN A 75 -7.53 11.46 -3.30
C ASN A 75 -6.06 11.36 -2.86
N VAL A 76 -5.23 10.58 -3.54
CA VAL A 76 -3.78 10.69 -3.35
C VAL A 76 -3.29 11.98 -3.98
N SER A 77 -2.65 12.80 -3.16
CA SER A 77 -2.03 14.07 -3.52
C SER A 77 -0.63 13.85 -4.08
N ALA A 78 0.11 12.89 -3.53
CA ALA A 78 1.48 12.58 -3.94
C ALA A 78 1.78 11.08 -3.83
N ALA A 79 2.57 10.57 -4.77
CA ALA A 79 3.09 9.22 -4.72
C ALA A 79 4.56 9.23 -5.14
N GLY A 80 5.36 8.36 -4.55
CA GLY A 80 6.78 8.27 -4.85
C GLY A 80 7.44 7.08 -4.18
N TYR A 81 8.76 7.11 -4.13
CA TYR A 81 9.52 6.11 -3.42
C TYR A 81 10.73 6.72 -2.72
N ASP A 82 11.12 6.11 -1.61
CA ASP A 82 12.37 6.37 -0.90
C ASP A 82 13.29 5.15 -0.98
N GLU A 83 14.60 5.39 -0.96
CA GLU A 83 15.60 4.35 -0.79
C GLU A 83 15.97 4.23 0.69
N ALA A 84 15.83 3.02 1.24
CA ALA A 84 16.29 2.67 2.57
C ALA A 84 17.40 1.62 2.48
N SER A 85 18.26 1.54 3.49
CA SER A 85 19.34 0.55 3.55
C SER A 85 18.85 -0.91 3.52
N TYR A 86 17.56 -1.14 3.83
CA TYR A 86 16.92 -2.44 3.91
C TYR A 86 15.86 -2.70 2.81
N GLY A 87 15.70 -1.78 1.85
CA GLY A 87 14.74 -1.94 0.75
C GLY A 87 14.27 -0.61 0.18
N LYS A 88 13.25 -0.65 -0.68
CA LYS A 88 12.61 0.57 -1.20
C LYS A 88 11.27 0.76 -0.51
N ILE A 89 10.92 2.00 -0.20
CA ILE A 89 9.62 2.33 0.41
C ILE A 89 8.80 3.02 -0.65
N LEU A 90 7.71 2.40 -1.10
CA LEU A 90 6.69 3.10 -1.88
C LEU A 90 5.82 3.89 -0.91
N TYR A 91 5.51 5.15 -1.24
CA TYR A 91 4.61 5.97 -0.43
C TYR A 91 3.49 6.58 -1.26
N PHE A 92 2.34 6.74 -0.61
CA PHE A 92 1.13 7.33 -1.16
C PHE A 92 0.53 8.27 -0.11
N GLU A 93 0.55 9.56 -0.38
CA GLU A 93 -0.01 10.61 0.48
C GLU A 93 -1.44 10.95 0.05
N PHE A 94 -2.38 10.98 0.98
CA PHE A 94 -3.79 11.28 0.74
C PHE A 94 -4.13 12.72 1.17
N TYR A 95 -4.94 13.44 0.39
CA TYR A 95 -5.43 14.78 0.73
C TYR A 95 -6.22 14.83 2.04
N ILE A 96 -6.93 13.74 2.34
CA ILE A 96 -7.73 13.57 3.54
C ILE A 96 -7.27 12.26 4.17
N PRO A 97 -6.94 12.23 5.48
CA PRO A 97 -6.62 11.00 6.18
C PRO A 97 -7.72 9.96 5.94
N PRO A 98 -7.41 8.82 5.30
CA PRO A 98 -8.44 7.87 4.91
C PRO A 98 -8.95 7.01 6.08
N TRP A 99 -8.30 7.14 7.25
CA TRP A 99 -8.53 6.36 8.46
C TRP A 99 -8.45 7.24 9.71
N ASN A 100 -9.15 6.86 10.78
CA ASN A 100 -8.96 7.49 12.09
C ASN A 100 -7.63 7.02 12.69
N GLN A 101 -6.80 7.96 13.17
CA GLN A 101 -5.50 7.67 13.77
C GLN A 101 -5.58 6.69 14.96
N ASN A 102 -6.72 6.66 15.67
CA ASN A 102 -6.93 5.75 16.80
C ASN A 102 -7.13 4.27 16.40
N MET A 103 -7.23 3.96 15.10
CA MET A 103 -7.41 2.59 14.60
C MET A 103 -6.12 1.94 14.11
N PHE A 104 -4.99 2.68 14.05
CA PHE A 104 -3.71 2.22 13.48
C PHE A 104 -2.52 2.35 14.44
#